data_AF-A0A6J4IV02-F1
#
_entry.id   AF-A0A6J4IV02-F1
#
_cell.length_a   1.000
_cell.length_b   1.000
_cell.length_c   1.000
_cell.angle_alpha   90.00
_cell.angle_beta   90.00
_cell.angle_gamma   90.00
#
_symmetry.space_group_name_H-M   'P 1'
#
loop_
_entity.id
_entity.type
_entity.pdbx_description
1 polymer ?
#
loop_
_entity_poly.entity_id
_entity_poly.type
_entity_poly.pdbx_seq_one_letter_code
_entity_poly.pdbx_strand_id
1 'polypeptide(L)'
;MPPELGRLKAALHKGLTATAGMWPGIRQGYGWVHRAARILKNEAKASGLTVRRRLGGLLGAMRRHRPARGKLARAVGHFLKVTTSYWPGLFHCYGVPDLPRTNNDLEHLFGSNRYHERRCTGRKAASPAMVLRGPVRLVAATTTRLRAFPA
;
A
#
# COMPACT_ATOMS: atom_id res chain seq x y z
N MET A 1 9.58 -29.78 -27.73
CA MET A 1 8.89 -28.90 -26.76
C MET A 1 7.40 -29.00 -27.05
N PRO A 2 6.53 -29.20 -26.04
CA PRO A 2 5.07 -29.26 -26.24
C PRO A 2 4.55 -28.03 -27.01
N PRO A 3 3.55 -28.19 -27.91
CA PRO A 3 3.02 -27.10 -28.72
C PRO A 3 2.55 -25.88 -27.90
N GLU A 4 1.95 -26.13 -26.73
CA GLU A 4 1.43 -25.12 -25.81
C GLU A 4 2.56 -24.25 -25.25
N LEU A 5 3.66 -24.88 -24.86
CA LEU A 5 4.85 -24.20 -24.36
C LEU A 5 5.52 -23.40 -25.49
N GLY A 6 5.51 -23.90 -26.72
CA GLY A 6 5.97 -23.17 -27.90
C GLY A 6 5.18 -21.88 -28.14
N ARG A 7 3.84 -21.96 -28.07
CA ARG A 7 2.95 -20.78 -28.20
C ARG A 7 3.17 -19.77 -27.07
N LEU A 8 3.31 -20.23 -25.83
CA LEU A 8 3.61 -19.36 -24.69
C LEU A 8 4.94 -18.61 -24.88
N LYS A 9 6.00 -19.33 -25.29
CA LYS A 9 7.32 -18.73 -25.55
C LYS A 9 7.24 -17.66 -26.64
N ALA A 10 6.53 -17.92 -27.73
CA ALA A 10 6.34 -16.96 -28.82
C ALA A 10 5.56 -15.71 -28.36
N ALA A 11 4.49 -15.90 -27.60
CA ALA A 11 3.70 -14.79 -27.03
C ALA A 11 4.53 -13.93 -26.06
N LEU A 12 5.30 -14.55 -25.17
CA LEU A 12 6.20 -13.86 -24.26
C LEU A 12 7.29 -13.09 -25.02
N HIS A 13 7.93 -13.73 -26.01
CA HIS A 13 8.97 -13.09 -26.81
C HIS A 13 8.41 -11.87 -27.54
N LYS A 14 7.26 -12.00 -28.21
CA LYS A 14 6.58 -10.88 -28.89
C LYS A 14 6.29 -9.73 -27.92
N GLY A 15 5.73 -10.02 -26.75
CA GLY A 15 5.43 -9.01 -25.73
C GLY A 15 6.67 -8.31 -25.18
N LEU A 16 7.72 -9.07 -24.87
CA LEU A 16 8.98 -8.53 -24.35
C LEU A 16 9.70 -7.67 -25.39
N THR A 17 9.74 -8.10 -26.65
CA THR A 17 10.33 -7.32 -27.74
C THR A 17 9.56 -6.03 -27.98
N ALA A 18 8.22 -6.09 -28.02
CA ALA A 18 7.38 -4.90 -28.20
C ALA A 18 7.51 -3.87 -27.06
N THR A 19 7.87 -4.33 -25.85
CA THR A 19 8.00 -3.45 -24.67
C THR A 19 9.45 -3.14 -24.29
N ALA A 20 10.44 -3.69 -25.00
CA ALA A 20 11.87 -3.63 -24.68
C ALA A 20 12.34 -2.21 -24.31
N GLY A 21 11.98 -1.21 -25.11
CA GLY A 21 12.36 0.19 -24.89
C GLY A 21 11.81 0.83 -23.60
N MET A 22 10.76 0.27 -23.01
CA MET A 22 10.15 0.79 -21.76
C MET A 22 10.85 0.25 -20.51
N TRP A 23 11.42 -0.95 -20.58
CA TRP A 23 11.97 -1.67 -19.42
C TRP A 23 13.10 -0.94 -18.69
N PRO A 24 14.08 -0.28 -19.35
CA PRO A 24 15.14 0.42 -18.64
C PRO A 24 14.61 1.51 -17.70
N GLY A 25 13.62 2.28 -18.15
CA GLY A 25 12.95 3.29 -17.32
C GLY A 25 12.18 2.65 -16.17
N ILE A 26 11.40 1.61 -16.46
CA ILE A 26 10.58 0.91 -15.46
C ILE A 26 11.46 0.27 -14.38
N ARG A 27 12.55 -0.42 -14.74
CA ARG A 27 13.47 -1.04 -13.77
C ARG A 27 14.08 -0.01 -12.83
N GLN A 28 14.45 1.16 -13.33
CA GLN A 28 15.00 2.23 -12.49
C GLN A 28 13.94 2.83 -11.56
N GLY A 29 12.73 3.10 -12.08
CA GLY A 29 11.61 3.58 -11.26
C GLY A 29 11.22 2.58 -10.18
N TYR A 30 11.13 1.30 -10.54
CA TYR A 30 10.89 0.19 -9.62
C TYR A 30 11.97 0.12 -8.54
N GLY A 31 13.25 0.28 -8.91
CA GLY A 31 14.35 0.29 -7.95
C GLY A 31 14.19 1.36 -6.86
N TRP A 32 13.67 2.54 -7.20
CA TRP A 32 13.36 3.58 -6.22
C TRP A 32 12.19 3.21 -5.31
N VAL A 33 11.06 2.76 -5.87
CA VAL A 33 9.88 2.36 -5.08
C VAL A 33 10.23 1.19 -4.16
N HIS A 34 10.96 0.19 -4.67
CA HIS A 34 11.42 -0.94 -3.89
C HIS A 34 12.38 -0.53 -2.77
N ARG A 35 13.28 0.43 -3.02
CA ARG A 35 14.15 1.00 -1.97
C ARG A 35 13.34 1.74 -0.91
N ALA A 36 12.33 2.52 -1.30
CA ALA A 36 11.43 3.19 -0.36
C ALA A 36 10.68 2.19 0.51
N ALA A 37 10.15 1.12 -0.09
CA ALA A 37 9.49 0.03 0.62
C ALA A 37 10.43 -0.64 1.65
N ARG A 38 11.68 -0.92 1.28
CA ARG A 38 12.68 -1.46 2.24
C ARG A 38 13.00 -0.50 3.38
N ILE A 39 13.14 0.80 3.09
CA ILE A 39 13.36 1.82 4.13
C ILE A 39 12.19 1.83 5.12
N LEU A 40 10.95 1.81 4.60
CA LEU A 40 9.74 1.81 5.42
C LEU A 40 9.45 0.48 6.11
N LYS A 41 9.93 -0.65 5.56
CA LYS A 41 9.88 -1.95 6.24
C LYS A 41 10.72 -1.94 7.52
N ASN A 42 11.84 -1.21 7.50
CA ASN A 42 12.71 -0.98 8.66
C ASN A 42 13.05 -2.26 9.45
N GLU A 43 13.46 -3.32 8.75
CA GLU A 43 13.78 -4.63 9.37
C GLU A 43 14.86 -4.52 10.46
N ALA A 44 15.80 -3.60 10.28
CA ALA A 44 16.86 -3.30 11.26
C ALA A 44 16.36 -2.55 12.51
N LYS A 45 15.05 -2.28 12.62
CA LYS A 45 14.41 -1.56 13.75
C LYS A 45 15.10 -0.23 14.09
N ALA A 46 15.53 0.52 13.08
CA ALA A 46 16.14 1.83 13.27
C ALA A 46 15.12 2.85 13.81
N SER A 47 15.61 3.89 14.48
CA SER A 47 14.76 4.98 14.98
C SER A 47 13.96 5.65 13.86
N GLY A 48 12.79 6.22 14.21
CA GLY A 48 11.99 6.99 13.26
C GLY A 48 12.74 8.15 12.61
N LEU A 49 13.66 8.80 13.35
CA LEU A 49 14.52 9.85 12.81
C LEU A 49 15.47 9.31 11.71
N THR A 50 16.06 8.13 11.94
CA THR A 50 16.93 7.48 10.95
C THR A 50 16.15 7.10 9.69
N VAL A 51 14.95 6.52 9.85
CA VAL A 51 14.07 6.17 8.72
C VAL A 51 13.67 7.42 7.94
N ARG A 52 13.30 8.50 8.64
CA ARG A 52 12.96 9.81 8.06
C ARG A 52 14.11 10.39 7.23
N ARG A 53 15.34 10.37 7.76
CA ARG A 53 16.53 10.83 7.03
C ARG A 53 16.79 9.99 5.78
N ARG A 54 16.75 8.66 5.88
CA ARG A 54 16.98 7.73 4.76
C ARG A 54 15.95 7.93 3.65
N LEU A 55 14.67 8.00 4.01
CA LEU A 55 13.60 8.23 3.05
C LEU A 55 13.72 9.62 2.41
N GLY A 56 14.03 10.66 3.21
CA GLY A 56 14.22 12.02 2.71
C GLY A 56 15.35 12.11 1.68
N GLY A 57 16.48 11.44 1.94
CA GLY A 57 17.58 11.33 0.99
C GLY A 57 17.15 10.67 -0.33
N LEU A 58 16.36 9.59 -0.27
CA LEU A 58 15.81 8.94 -1.45
C LEU A 58 14.86 9.87 -2.22
N LEU A 59 13.92 10.55 -1.55
CA LEU A 59 13.00 11.49 -2.21
C LEU A 59 13.75 12.67 -2.85
N GLY A 60 14.84 13.14 -2.23
CA GLY A 60 15.73 14.14 -2.79
C GLY A 60 16.39 13.65 -4.08
N ALA A 61 16.92 12.43 -4.09
CA ALA A 61 17.48 11.81 -5.30
C ALA A 61 16.42 11.63 -6.40
N MET A 62 15.22 11.16 -6.05
CA MET A 62 14.10 11.03 -6.99
C MET A 62 13.73 12.38 -7.62
N ARG A 63 13.71 13.46 -6.82
CA ARG A 63 13.39 14.81 -7.29
C ARG A 63 14.45 15.34 -8.26
N ARG A 64 15.74 15.19 -7.93
CA ARG A 64 16.86 15.61 -8.80
C ARG A 64 16.86 14.87 -10.13
N HIS A 65 16.65 13.56 -10.11
CA HIS A 65 16.69 12.75 -11.32
C HIS A 65 15.35 12.67 -12.06
N ARG A 66 14.27 13.27 -11.55
CA ARG A 66 12.93 13.23 -12.15
C ARG A 66 12.90 13.70 -13.62
N PRO A 67 13.54 14.83 -14.01
CA PRO A 67 13.49 15.30 -15.40
C PRO A 67 14.07 14.28 -16.39
N ALA A 68 15.13 13.57 -15.99
CA ALA A 68 15.79 12.53 -16.78
C ALA A 68 14.96 11.23 -16.93
N ARG A 69 13.74 11.16 -16.37
CA ARG A 69 12.88 9.96 -16.42
C ARG A 69 11.88 9.95 -17.57
N GLY A 70 11.87 10.98 -18.42
CA GLY A 70 10.99 11.05 -19.59
C GLY A 70 9.53 10.71 -19.24
N LYS A 71 8.98 9.67 -19.86
CA LYS A 71 7.59 9.21 -19.66
C LYS A 71 7.23 8.88 -18.20
N LEU A 72 8.20 8.52 -17.36
CA LEU A 72 7.98 8.20 -15.94
C LEU A 72 8.04 9.42 -15.00
N ALA A 73 8.42 10.60 -15.48
CA ALA A 73 8.54 11.79 -14.66
C ALA A 73 7.22 12.17 -13.94
N ARG A 74 6.07 11.90 -14.58
CA ARG A 74 4.73 12.10 -13.98
C ARG A 74 4.49 11.13 -12.82
N ALA A 75 4.80 9.84 -13.01
CA ALA A 75 4.65 8.82 -11.98
C ALA A 75 5.56 9.10 -10.77
N VAL A 76 6.81 9.50 -11.02
CA VAL A 76 7.75 9.95 -9.97
C VAL A 76 7.20 11.16 -9.22
N GLY A 77 6.64 12.15 -9.94
CA GLY A 77 6.01 13.31 -9.34
C GLY A 77 4.82 12.93 -8.45
N HIS A 78 3.99 11.98 -8.88
CA HIS A 78 2.89 11.47 -8.09
C HIS A 78 3.37 10.77 -6.81
N PHE A 79 4.38 9.90 -6.92
CA PHE A 79 4.97 9.24 -5.75
C PHE A 79 5.53 10.25 -4.73
N LEU A 80 6.26 11.27 -5.21
CA LEU A 80 6.76 12.36 -4.36
C LEU A 80 5.62 13.11 -3.66
N LYS A 81 4.56 13.46 -4.39
CA LYS A 81 3.38 14.14 -3.85
C LYS A 81 2.73 13.31 -2.74
N VAL A 82 2.40 12.05 -3.02
CA VAL A 82 1.73 11.16 -2.06
C VAL A 82 2.62 10.92 -0.84
N THR A 83 3.91 10.66 -1.02
CA THR A 83 4.81 10.45 0.13
C THR A 83 4.90 11.70 1.01
N THR A 84 4.86 12.88 0.39
CA THR A 84 4.88 14.16 1.13
C THR A 84 3.60 14.38 1.93
N SER A 85 2.42 14.02 1.39
CA SER A 85 1.16 14.18 2.13
C SER A 85 1.08 13.31 3.39
N TYR A 86 1.68 12.11 3.35
CA TYR A 86 1.75 11.22 4.52
C TYR A 86 2.93 11.51 5.45
N TRP A 87 3.85 12.40 5.07
CA TRP A 87 5.13 12.61 5.76
C TRP A 87 5.02 12.89 7.27
N PRO A 88 4.05 13.70 7.76
CA PRO A 88 3.94 13.97 9.19
C PRO A 88 3.66 12.71 10.02
N GLY A 89 2.80 11.82 9.51
CA GLY A 89 2.33 10.63 10.23
C GLY A 89 3.18 9.37 10.04
N LEU A 90 4.08 9.36 9.05
CA LEU A 90 4.69 8.14 8.52
C LEU A 90 5.65 7.43 9.51
N PHE A 91 6.21 8.14 10.47
CA PHE A 91 7.33 7.66 11.29
C PHE A 91 6.96 7.34 12.75
N HIS A 92 5.74 7.64 13.19
CA HIS A 92 5.34 7.43 14.60
C HIS A 92 5.38 5.95 15.01
N CYS A 93 5.07 5.04 14.09
CA CYS A 93 5.12 3.59 14.34
C CYS A 93 6.50 3.04 14.70
N TYR A 94 7.57 3.83 14.56
CA TYR A 94 8.93 3.44 14.98
C TYR A 94 9.31 3.93 16.38
N GLY A 95 8.51 4.81 16.99
CA GLY A 95 8.81 5.40 18.30
C GLY A 95 7.76 5.15 19.37
N VAL A 96 6.54 4.73 18.98
CA VAL A 96 5.47 4.38 19.90
C VAL A 96 5.39 2.86 20.00
N PRO A 97 5.62 2.27 21.19
CA PRO A 97 5.42 0.84 21.41
C PRO A 97 4.02 0.40 20.98
N ASP A 98 3.92 -0.78 20.40
CA ASP A 98 2.66 -1.43 19.97
C ASP A 98 1.83 -0.67 18.92
N LEU A 99 2.30 0.47 18.41
CA LEU A 99 1.64 1.15 17.30
C LEU A 99 1.92 0.39 15.99
N PRO A 100 0.91 -0.17 15.31
CA PRO A 100 1.13 -0.93 14.10
C PRO A 100 1.66 -0.05 12.97
N ARG A 101 2.52 -0.63 12.13
CA ARG A 101 3.13 0.05 10.97
C ARG A 101 2.13 0.38 9.87
N THR A 102 1.07 -0.41 9.74
CA THR A 102 0.01 -0.22 8.73
C THR A 102 -1.34 -0.22 9.41
N ASN A 103 -2.32 0.42 8.78
CA ASN A 103 -3.72 0.44 9.21
C ASN A 103 -4.54 -0.72 8.60
N ASN A 104 -3.90 -1.71 7.96
CA ASN A 104 -4.58 -2.76 7.21
C ASN A 104 -5.59 -3.53 8.06
N ASP A 105 -5.26 -3.84 9.31
CA ASP A 105 -6.15 -4.58 10.20
C ASP A 105 -7.40 -3.76 10.54
N LEU A 106 -7.23 -2.44 10.71
CA LEU A 106 -8.32 -1.50 10.92
C LEU A 106 -9.20 -1.39 9.66
N GLU A 107 -8.58 -1.29 8.47
CA GLU A 107 -9.30 -1.27 7.18
C GLU A 107 -10.08 -2.57 6.96
N HIS A 108 -9.49 -3.71 7.29
CA HIS A 108 -10.12 -5.02 7.21
C HIS A 108 -11.30 -5.12 8.18
N LEU A 109 -11.14 -4.67 9.43
CA LEU A 109 -12.21 -4.61 10.42
C LEU A 109 -13.40 -3.78 9.91
N PHE A 110 -13.15 -2.56 9.42
CA PHE A 110 -14.19 -1.72 8.85
C PHE A 110 -14.80 -2.27 7.55
N GLY A 111 -14.01 -2.96 6.73
CA GLY A 111 -14.48 -3.66 5.53
C GLY A 111 -15.47 -4.76 5.89
N SER A 112 -15.11 -5.60 6.87
CA SER A 112 -15.96 -6.68 7.35
C SER A 112 -17.27 -6.15 7.95
N ASN A 113 -17.22 -5.11 8.79
CA ASN A 113 -18.44 -4.53 9.36
C ASN A 113 -19.39 -3.99 8.27
N ARG A 114 -18.86 -3.27 7.27
CA ARG A 114 -19.66 -2.77 6.13
C ARG A 114 -20.27 -3.91 5.31
N TYR A 115 -19.54 -5.02 5.18
CA TYR A 115 -20.07 -6.22 4.52
C TYR A 115 -21.28 -6.80 5.27
N HIS A 116 -21.22 -6.95 6.60
CA HIS A 116 -22.36 -7.43 7.37
C HIS A 116 -23.54 -6.46 7.35
N GLU A 117 -23.31 -5.16 7.52
CA GLU A 117 -24.37 -4.16 7.41
C GLU A 117 -25.08 -4.23 6.04
N ARG A 118 -24.33 -4.44 4.95
CA ARG A 118 -24.90 -4.68 3.62
C ARG A 118 -25.76 -5.94 3.57
N ARG A 119 -25.30 -7.05 4.17
CA ARG A 119 -26.08 -8.30 4.18
C ARG A 119 -27.35 -8.20 5.00
N CYS A 120 -27.31 -7.51 6.15
CA CYS A 120 -28.47 -7.39 7.03
C CYS A 120 -29.49 -6.34 6.54
N THR A 121 -29.03 -5.27 5.89
CA THR A 121 -29.89 -4.12 5.56
C THR A 121 -30.10 -3.88 4.07
N GLY A 122 -29.34 -4.55 3.20
CA GLY A 122 -29.33 -4.31 1.74
C GLY A 122 -28.68 -2.98 1.32
N ARG A 123 -28.24 -2.12 2.26
CA ARG A 123 -27.76 -0.78 1.93
C ARG A 123 -26.28 -0.78 1.53
N LYS A 124 -25.98 -0.25 0.35
CA LYS A 124 -24.59 -0.06 -0.14
C LYS A 124 -23.81 0.96 0.70
N ALA A 125 -24.47 2.01 1.17
CA ALA A 125 -23.89 3.06 2.01
C ALA A 125 -24.17 2.79 3.50
N ALA A 126 -23.37 3.43 4.36
CA ALA A 126 -23.60 3.46 5.80
C ALA A 126 -25.03 3.92 6.11
N SER A 127 -25.74 3.21 6.98
CA SER A 127 -27.03 3.69 7.47
C SER A 127 -26.81 4.90 8.41
N PRO A 128 -27.77 5.84 8.51
CA PRO A 128 -27.71 6.92 9.51
C PRO A 128 -27.54 6.38 10.94
N ALA A 129 -28.10 5.20 11.22
CA ALA A 129 -27.92 4.50 12.49
C ALA A 129 -26.46 4.10 12.76
N MET A 130 -25.63 3.89 11.73
CA MET A 130 -24.19 3.65 11.87
C MET A 130 -23.43 4.92 12.26
N VAL A 131 -23.93 6.11 11.93
CA VAL A 131 -23.33 7.37 12.41
C VAL A 131 -23.70 7.60 13.87
N LEU A 132 -24.98 7.43 14.21
CA LEU A 132 -25.50 7.67 15.56
C LEU A 132 -25.06 6.60 16.57
N ARG A 133 -25.02 5.33 16.15
CA ARG A 133 -24.73 4.18 17.02
C ARG A 133 -23.45 3.45 16.64
N GLY A 134 -22.65 3.99 15.72
CA GLY A 134 -21.41 3.38 15.23
C GLY A 134 -20.43 2.97 16.32
N PRO A 135 -20.10 3.85 17.28
CA PRO A 135 -19.18 3.51 18.37
C PRO A 135 -19.62 2.27 19.15
N VAL A 136 -20.93 2.14 19.44
CA VAL A 136 -21.48 0.98 20.16
C VAL A 136 -21.57 -0.25 19.25
N ARG A 137 -22.12 -0.10 18.04
CA ARG A 137 -22.36 -1.22 17.12
C ARG A 137 -21.07 -1.84 16.62
N LEU A 138 -20.05 -1.04 16.33
CA LEU A 138 -18.75 -1.54 15.87
C LEU A 138 -18.03 -2.30 16.99
N VAL A 139 -18.03 -1.76 18.22
CA VAL A 139 -17.43 -2.44 19.38
C VAL A 139 -18.18 -3.74 19.66
N ALA A 140 -19.52 -3.72 19.69
CA ALA A 140 -20.33 -4.92 19.86
C ALA A 140 -20.06 -5.95 18.76
N ALA A 141 -20.10 -5.57 17.48
CA ALA A 141 -19.85 -6.47 16.36
C ALA A 141 -18.42 -7.07 16.38
N THR A 142 -17.44 -6.31 16.86
CA THR A 142 -16.05 -6.78 16.98
C THR A 142 -15.90 -7.74 18.16
N THR A 143 -16.44 -7.38 19.32
CA THR A 143 -16.35 -8.19 20.55
C THR A 143 -17.10 -9.51 20.46
N THR A 144 -18.28 -9.54 19.81
CA THR A 144 -19.02 -10.78 19.56
C THR A 144 -18.19 -11.80 18.77
N ARG A 145 -17.30 -11.37 17.89
CA ARG A 145 -16.43 -12.28 17.10
C ARG A 145 -15.25 -12.83 17.89
N LEU A 146 -14.86 -12.16 18.97
CA LEU A 146 -13.79 -12.64 19.84
C LEU A 146 -14.26 -13.81 20.73
N ARG A 147 -15.58 -14.00 20.85
CA ARG A 147 -16.18 -15.16 21.51
C ARG A 147 -16.71 -16.13 20.46
N ALA A 148 -15.98 -17.22 20.22
CA ALA A 148 -16.57 -18.38 19.58
C ALA A 148 -17.60 -18.95 20.56
N PHE A 149 -18.87 -18.99 20.19
CA PHE A 149 -19.83 -19.82 20.90
C PHE A 149 -19.50 -21.28 20.55
N PRO A 150 -19.13 -22.13 21.52
CA PRO A 150 -19.05 -23.56 21.26
C PRO A 150 -20.44 -24.04 20.82
N ALA A 151 -20.47 -24.92 19.81
CA ALA A 151 -21.68 -25.55 19.29
C ALA A 151 -22.29 -26.52 20.31
#